data_AF-A0A0B4CM91-F1
#
_entry.id   AF-A0A0B4CM91-F1
#
_cell.length_a   1.000
_cell.length_b   1.000
_cell.length_c   1.000
_cell.angle_alpha   90.00
_cell.angle_beta   90.00
_cell.angle_gamma   90.00
#
_symmetry.space_group_name_H-M   'P 1'
#
loop_
_entity.id
_entity.type
_entity.pdbx_description
1 polymer ?
#
loop_
_entity_poly.entity_id
_entity_poly.type
_entity_poly.pdbx_seq_one_letter_code
_entity_poly.pdbx_strand_id
1 'polypeptide(L)'
;MNTQTTTAFMPLFRSWLETANLAKQVGSSSLSASGENLLVELDLTPMEAAETTLLDHAPTSAVEAVCMIEIIRQSLSDAGRSDGRDARALDAIQSWLAGAALDGADHRDEVEQLLKSASNRA
;
A
#
# COMPACT_ATOMS: atom_id res chain seq x y z
N MET A 1 20.98 -7.86 -12.12
CA MET A 1 21.01 -6.62 -11.30
C MET A 1 19.98 -5.68 -11.90
N ASN A 2 18.76 -5.66 -11.35
CA ASN A 2 17.67 -4.84 -11.88
C ASN A 2 17.64 -3.50 -11.13
N THR A 3 18.23 -2.48 -11.73
CA THR A 3 18.24 -1.09 -11.26
C THR A 3 17.13 -0.27 -11.92
N GLN A 4 15.91 -0.81 -11.97
CA GLN A 4 14.78 -0.21 -12.67
C GLN A 4 13.52 -0.37 -11.82
N THR A 5 13.31 0.48 -10.81
CA THR A 5 12.02 0.54 -10.09
C THR A 5 11.82 1.80 -9.24
N THR A 6 12.88 2.46 -8.78
CA THR A 6 12.73 3.59 -7.84
C THR A 6 12.10 4.86 -8.45
N THR A 7 12.21 5.09 -9.76
CA THR A 7 11.77 6.38 -10.35
C THR A 7 10.28 6.43 -10.76
N ALA A 8 9.58 5.29 -10.77
CA ALA A 8 8.23 5.20 -11.37
C ALA A 8 7.08 5.11 -10.35
N PHE A 9 7.34 4.80 -9.08
CA PHE A 9 6.28 4.58 -8.08
C PHE A 9 5.38 5.80 -7.91
N MET A 10 5.94 6.97 -7.60
CA MET A 10 5.15 8.17 -7.31
C MET A 10 4.31 8.66 -8.52
N PRO A 11 4.85 8.74 -9.75
CA PRO A 11 4.03 9.03 -10.92
C PRO A 11 2.87 8.04 -11.12
N LEU A 12 3.11 6.74 -10.93
CA LEU A 12 2.10 5.70 -11.08
C LEU A 12 1.01 5.80 -10.00
N PHE A 13 1.42 6.02 -8.74
CA PHE A 13 0.50 6.23 -7.62
C PHE A 13 -0.40 7.45 -7.85
N ARG A 14 0.17 8.57 -8.34
CA ARG A 14 -0.63 9.77 -8.66
C ARG A 14 -1.69 9.48 -9.72
N SER A 15 -1.30 8.79 -10.79
CA SER A 15 -2.24 8.38 -11.84
C SER A 15 -3.35 7.49 -11.28
N TRP A 16 -3.00 6.48 -10.49
CA TRP A 16 -3.97 5.60 -9.83
C TRP A 16 -4.92 6.40 -8.94
N LEU A 17 -4.40 7.30 -8.10
CA LEU A 17 -5.18 8.10 -7.15
C LEU A 17 -6.14 9.06 -7.87
N GLU A 18 -5.70 9.70 -8.96
CA GLU A 18 -6.55 10.57 -9.78
C GLU A 18 -7.70 9.78 -10.40
N THR A 19 -7.43 8.59 -10.96
CA THR A 19 -8.47 7.72 -11.54
C THR A 19 -9.44 7.20 -10.47
N ALA A 20 -8.93 6.76 -9.32
CA ALA A 20 -9.73 6.32 -8.17
C ALA A 20 -10.70 7.42 -7.68
N ASN A 21 -10.20 8.65 -7.56
CA ASN A 21 -11.04 9.79 -7.17
C ASN A 21 -12.10 10.12 -8.22
N LEU A 22 -11.74 10.06 -9.51
CA LEU A 22 -12.68 10.28 -10.61
C LEU A 22 -13.78 9.22 -10.61
N ALA A 23 -13.43 7.94 -10.47
CA ALA A 23 -14.38 6.83 -10.39
C ALA A 23 -15.36 7.02 -9.23
N LYS A 24 -14.86 7.44 -8.06
CA LYS A 24 -15.70 7.76 -6.90
C LYS A 24 -16.68 8.91 -7.16
N GLN A 25 -16.21 9.99 -7.79
CA GLN A 25 -17.05 11.15 -8.14
C GLN A 25 -18.13 10.80 -9.17
N VAL A 26 -17.79 10.01 -10.19
CA VAL A 26 -18.75 9.54 -11.19
C VAL A 26 -19.77 8.60 -10.54
N GLY A 27 -19.32 7.68 -9.68
CA GLY A 27 -20.19 6.78 -8.92
C GLY A 27 -21.19 7.54 -8.04
N SER A 28 -20.74 8.54 -7.28
CA SER A 28 -21.64 9.37 -6.47
C SER A 28 -22.62 10.20 -7.31
N SER A 29 -22.19 10.66 -8.49
CA SER A 29 -23.03 11.47 -9.40
C SER A 29 -24.09 10.62 -10.11
N SER A 30 -23.74 9.39 -10.53
CA SER A 30 -24.66 8.44 -11.18
C SER A 30 -25.79 7.98 -10.26
N LEU A 31 -25.54 7.89 -8.95
CA LEU A 31 -26.57 7.60 -7.94
C LEU A 31 -27.56 8.77 -7.76
N SER A 32 -27.17 10.00 -8.15
CA SER A 32 -28.01 11.20 -8.04
C SER A 32 -28.76 11.57 -9.33
N ALA A 33 -28.31 11.07 -10.49
CA ALA A 33 -28.89 11.36 -11.79
C ALA A 33 -29.42 10.07 -12.43
N SER A 34 -30.74 9.92 -12.41
CA SER A 34 -31.47 8.82 -13.05
C SER A 34 -31.03 8.61 -14.51
N GLY A 35 -30.52 7.42 -14.84
CA GLY A 35 -30.66 6.82 -16.17
C GLY A 35 -29.39 6.32 -16.87
N GLU A 36 -28.23 6.94 -16.68
CA GLU A 36 -27.01 6.58 -17.40
C GLU A 36 -25.91 6.17 -16.43
N ASN A 37 -25.60 4.87 -16.43
CA ASN A 37 -24.61 4.27 -15.55
C ASN A 37 -23.21 4.52 -16.14
N LEU A 38 -22.73 5.77 -16.08
CA LEU A 38 -21.43 6.22 -16.62
C LEU A 38 -20.23 5.37 -16.13
N LEU A 39 -20.36 4.67 -15.00
CA LEU A 39 -19.37 3.72 -14.52
C LEU A 39 -19.22 2.47 -15.41
N VAL A 40 -20.26 2.09 -16.17
CA VAL A 40 -20.22 0.97 -17.14
C VAL A 40 -19.39 1.34 -18.37
N GLU A 41 -19.20 2.62 -18.66
CA GLU A 41 -18.45 3.11 -19.83
C GLU A 41 -16.97 3.43 -19.52
N LEU A 42 -16.58 3.51 -18.24
CA LEU A 42 -15.22 3.83 -17.85
C LEU A 42 -14.37 2.54 -17.79
N ASP A 43 -13.42 2.40 -18.71
CA ASP A 43 -12.43 1.31 -18.66
C ASP A 43 -11.45 1.53 -17.48
N LEU A 44 -11.65 0.78 -16.41
CA LEU A 44 -10.81 0.80 -15.21
C LEU A 44 -9.62 -0.17 -15.28
N THR A 45 -9.47 -0.93 -16.36
CA THR A 45 -8.36 -1.89 -16.54
C THR A 45 -6.97 -1.25 -16.31
N PRO A 46 -6.68 -0.03 -16.78
CA PRO A 46 -5.40 0.62 -16.51
C PRO A 46 -5.17 0.93 -15.03
N MET A 47 -6.25 1.26 -14.29
CA MET A 47 -6.18 1.51 -12.85
C MET A 47 -5.87 0.22 -12.09
N GLU A 48 -6.53 -0.90 -12.43
CA GLU A 48 -6.26 -2.22 -11.84
C GLU A 48 -4.83 -2.71 -12.12
N ALA A 49 -4.30 -2.42 -13.32
CA ALA A 49 -2.91 -2.74 -13.67
C ALA A 49 -1.90 -1.88 -12.89
N ALA A 50 -2.20 -0.59 -12.70
CA ALA A 50 -1.40 0.31 -11.86
C ALA A 50 -1.41 -0.15 -10.40
N GLU A 51 -2.58 -0.51 -9.87
CA GLU A 51 -2.74 -1.07 -8.53
C GLU A 51 -1.89 -2.33 -8.32
N THR A 52 -1.98 -3.29 -9.24
CA THR A 52 -1.17 -4.52 -9.21
C THR A 52 0.31 -4.19 -9.12
N THR A 53 0.79 -3.28 -9.98
CA THR A 53 2.19 -2.88 -10.02
C THR A 53 2.63 -2.17 -8.72
N LEU A 54 1.76 -1.34 -8.15
CA LEU A 54 2.03 -0.59 -6.91
C LEU A 54 2.04 -1.50 -5.68
N LEU A 55 1.19 -2.53 -5.63
CA LEU A 55 1.11 -3.46 -4.50
C LEU A 55 2.19 -4.56 -4.55
N ASP A 56 2.72 -4.89 -5.74
CA ASP A 56 3.87 -5.79 -5.89
C ASP A 56 5.22 -5.09 -5.59
N HIS A 57 5.22 -3.77 -5.37
CA HIS A 57 6.42 -2.98 -5.04
C HIS A 57 6.84 -3.17 -3.57
N ALA A 58 8.14 -3.37 -3.34
CA ALA A 58 8.69 -3.32 -2.00
C ALA A 58 9.00 -1.86 -1.64
N PRO A 59 8.39 -1.28 -0.58
CA PRO A 59 8.58 0.12 -0.26
C PRO A 59 10.03 0.39 0.11
N THR A 60 10.56 1.52 -0.37
CA THR A 60 11.92 1.99 -0.08
C THR A 60 11.93 3.23 0.81
N SER A 61 10.76 3.81 1.05
CA SER A 61 10.57 4.97 1.91
C SER A 61 9.21 4.94 2.63
N ALA A 62 9.10 5.74 3.70
CA ALA A 62 7.83 5.88 4.43
C ALA A 62 6.70 6.43 3.55
N VAL A 63 7.04 7.28 2.58
CA VAL A 63 6.07 7.84 1.63
C VAL A 63 5.47 6.74 0.76
N GLU A 64 6.30 5.85 0.19
CA GLU A 64 5.82 4.73 -0.62
C GLU A 64 4.97 3.77 0.21
N ALA A 65 5.39 3.45 1.44
CA ALA A 65 4.61 2.60 2.35
C ALA A 65 3.22 3.18 2.64
N VAL A 66 3.12 4.49 2.91
CA VAL A 66 1.83 5.16 3.14
C VAL A 66 0.96 5.17 1.88
N CYS A 67 1.55 5.39 0.70
CA CYS A 67 0.84 5.30 -0.57
C CYS A 67 0.25 3.89 -0.80
N MET A 68 1.02 2.84 -0.53
CA MET A 68 0.51 1.46 -0.63
C MET A 68 -0.63 1.19 0.36
N ILE A 69 -0.54 1.71 1.59
CA ILE A 69 -1.64 1.61 2.59
C ILE A 69 -2.92 2.27 2.08
N GLU A 70 -2.82 3.41 1.38
CA GLU A 70 -3.99 4.08 0.81
C GLU A 70 -4.70 3.22 -0.25
N ILE A 71 -3.93 2.52 -1.09
CA ILE A 71 -4.46 1.59 -2.09
C ILE A 71 -5.23 0.46 -1.40
N ILE A 72 -4.61 -0.18 -0.40
CA ILE A 72 -5.23 -1.27 0.37
C ILE A 72 -6.51 -0.77 1.08
N ARG A 73 -6.46 0.43 1.68
CA ARG A 73 -7.61 1.04 2.35
C ARG A 73 -8.79 1.23 1.40
N GLN A 74 -8.52 1.63 0.15
CA GLN A 74 -9.55 1.80 -0.86
C GLN A 74 -10.12 0.45 -1.32
N SER A 75 -9.27 -0.54 -1.61
CA SER A 75 -9.69 -1.92 -1.94
C SER A 75 -10.65 -2.50 -0.90
N LEU A 76 -10.34 -2.31 0.40
CA LEU A 76 -11.20 -2.76 1.51
C LEU A 76 -12.55 -2.03 1.56
N SER A 77 -12.58 -0.74 1.20
CA SER A 77 -13.82 0.06 1.16
C SER A 77 -14.76 -0.38 0.04
N ASP A 78 -14.21 -0.85 -1.08
CA ASP A 78 -14.97 -1.23 -2.27
C ASP A 78 -15.49 -2.67 -2.21
N ALA A 79 -15.42 -3.31 -1.02
CA ALA A 79 -15.76 -4.73 -0.77
C ALA A 79 -15.03 -5.68 -1.74
N GLY A 80 -13.78 -5.33 -2.07
CA GLY A 80 -12.98 -5.95 -3.11
C GLY A 80 -12.77 -7.45 -2.98
N ARG A 81 -12.44 -8.06 -4.13
CA ARG A 81 -12.08 -9.48 -4.24
C ARG A 81 -10.73 -9.70 -3.54
N SER A 82 -10.71 -10.47 -2.46
CA SER A 82 -9.45 -10.83 -1.81
C SER A 82 -8.65 -11.80 -2.69
N ASP A 83 -7.68 -11.27 -3.45
CA ASP A 83 -6.74 -12.04 -4.27
C ASP A 83 -5.39 -12.30 -3.54
N GLY A 84 -5.35 -11.95 -2.25
CA GLY A 84 -4.17 -12.06 -1.40
C GLY A 84 -3.04 -11.10 -1.75
N ARG A 85 -3.24 -10.14 -2.67
CA ARG A 85 -2.25 -9.11 -2.98
C ARG A 85 -2.14 -8.09 -1.86
N ASP A 86 -3.26 -7.64 -1.31
CA ASP A 86 -3.30 -6.73 -0.16
C ASP A 86 -2.52 -7.28 1.04
N ALA A 87 -2.69 -8.57 1.35
CA ALA A 87 -1.96 -9.23 2.43
C ALA A 87 -0.44 -9.26 2.19
N ARG A 88 -0.02 -9.59 0.95
CA ARG A 88 1.40 -9.59 0.57
C ARG A 88 2.03 -8.20 0.62
N ALA A 89 1.28 -7.18 0.20
CA ALA A 89 1.72 -5.78 0.29
C ALA A 89 1.87 -5.35 1.76
N LEU A 90 0.94 -5.72 2.64
CA LEU A 90 1.05 -5.48 4.08
C LEU A 90 2.29 -6.16 4.68
N ASP A 91 2.54 -7.43 4.33
CA ASP A 91 3.72 -8.17 4.80
C ASP A 91 5.03 -7.49 4.36
N ALA A 92 5.08 -6.99 3.12
CA ALA A 92 6.24 -6.25 2.60
C ALA A 92 6.47 -4.93 3.34
N ILE A 93 5.40 -4.17 3.62
CA ILE A 93 5.47 -2.92 4.40
C ILE A 93 5.93 -3.21 5.84
N GLN A 94 5.39 -4.24 6.49
CA GLN A 94 5.77 -4.62 7.85
C GLN A 94 7.23 -5.06 7.91
N SER A 95 7.69 -5.85 6.94
CA SER A 95 9.08 -6.30 6.85
C SER A 95 10.03 -5.12 6.65
N TRP A 96 9.67 -4.16 5.79
CA TRP A 96 10.45 -2.94 5.59
C TRP A 96 10.51 -2.08 6.87
N LEU A 97 9.37 -1.86 7.55
CA LEU A 97 9.31 -1.13 8.82
C LEU A 97 10.14 -1.80 9.92
N ALA A 98 10.08 -3.14 10.02
CA ALA A 98 10.88 -3.89 10.97
C ALA A 98 12.38 -3.74 10.68
N GLY A 99 12.79 -3.79 9.41
CA GLY A 99 14.17 -3.51 9.00
C GLY A 99 14.60 -2.09 9.39
N ALA A 100 13.79 -1.08 9.07
CA ALA A 100 14.07 0.32 9.40
C ALA A 100 14.15 0.57 10.92
N ALA A 101 13.36 -0.13 11.72
CA ALA A 101 13.42 -0.04 13.18
C ALA A 101 14.72 -0.63 13.74
N LEU A 102 15.26 -1.67 13.11
CA LEU A 102 16.47 -2.38 13.56
C LEU A 102 17.79 -1.72 13.11
N ASP A 103 17.76 -0.83 12.11
CA ASP A 103 18.94 -0.11 11.60
C ASP A 103 19.47 0.99 12.55
N GLY A 104 18.93 1.09 13.78
CA GLY A 104 19.43 1.97 14.83
C GLY A 104 20.64 1.38 15.59
N ALA A 105 21.75 2.11 15.60
CA ALA A 105 22.96 1.76 16.35
C ALA A 105 22.75 1.96 17.88
N ASP A 106 22.03 1.05 18.53
CA ASP A 106 22.11 0.80 20.00
C ASP A 106 21.31 -0.42 20.49
N HIS A 107 20.63 -1.17 19.60
CA HIS A 107 19.69 -2.21 20.02
C HIS A 107 20.33 -3.43 20.69
N ARG A 108 21.62 -3.68 20.44
CA ARG A 108 22.30 -4.87 20.98
C ARG A 108 22.46 -4.77 22.51
N ASP A 109 22.79 -3.58 23.00
CA ASP A 109 22.98 -3.33 24.43
C ASP A 109 21.64 -3.33 25.17
N GLU A 110 20.58 -2.78 24.55
CA GLU A 110 19.21 -2.85 25.08
C GLU A 110 18.67 -4.29 25.17
N VAL A 111 18.91 -5.10 24.14
CA VAL A 111 18.53 -6.53 24.14
C VAL A 111 19.32 -7.29 25.21
N GLU A 112 20.61 -7.01 25.37
CA GLU A 112 21.43 -7.64 26.40
C GLU A 112 20.98 -7.26 27.82
N GLN A 113 20.58 -6.01 28.04
CA GLN A 113 19.99 -5.57 29.32
C GLN A 113 18.64 -6.25 29.59
N LEU A 114 17.78 -6.38 28.59
CA LEU A 114 16.51 -7.10 28.71
C LEU A 114 16.72 -8.55 29.12
N LEU A 115 17.64 -9.27 28.45
CA LEU A 115 17.95 -10.67 28.76
C LEU A 115 18.52 -10.84 30.17
N LYS A 116 19.44 -9.95 30.60
CA LYS A 116 19.97 -9.94 31.97
C LYS A 116 18.86 -9.70 33.00
N SER A 117 17.92 -8.80 32.71
CA SER A 117 16.80 -8.49 33.61
C SER A 117 15.80 -9.64 33.75
N ALA A 118 15.57 -10.40 32.68
CA ALA A 118 14.69 -11.58 32.69
C ALA A 118 15.33 -12.76 33.42
N SER A 119 16.64 -12.98 33.24
CA SER A 119 17.37 -14.05 33.92
C SER A 119 17.46 -13.87 35.44
N ASN A 120 17.40 -12.63 35.95
CA ASN A 120 17.45 -12.34 37.38
C ASN A 120 16.08 -12.42 38.08
N ARG A 121 14.99 -12.69 37.34
CA ARG A 121 13.63 -12.85 37.88
C ARG A 121 13.19 -14.32 38.00
N ALA A 122 13.98 -15.26 37.47
CA ALA A 122 13.76 -16.71 37.57
C ALA A 122 14.56 -17.30 38.73
#